data_AF-A0A6G0QPQ2-F1
#
_entry.id   AF-A0A6G0QPQ2-F1
#
_cell.length_a   1.000
_cell.length_b   1.000
_cell.length_c   1.000
_cell.angle_alpha   90.00
_cell.angle_beta   90.00
_cell.angle_gamma   90.00
#
_symmetry.space_group_name_H-M   'P 1'
#
loop_
_entity.id
_entity.type
_entity.pdbx_description
1 polymer ?
#
loop_
_entity_poly.entity_id
_entity_poly.type
_entity_poly.pdbx_seq_one_letter_code
_entity_poly.pdbx_strand_id
1 'polypeptide(L)'
;MRFTAAEDDEEEDDDAWALELEEELDLAGPKSPVDAAHESELKLEEKPAPASSSELNAKERASAQPSVAATLPQEVLALVISFGQVGRVCKSWSLASVSVARRRFSSRLTEILRPLDPNAVAVALDVEAELYAAYGQSYSLTKAYAHKARTLLFNLKDSRNVDLRNRLVSGELQSHSLVRMSGPDMANPQLVRQRKEWIRKRTHEVMRDGREVDGFESDLFECRNCGSSRTRYRQWRRKAVVDRTRIIVICLRCPYRWEFSPPAPQQSDEDYEDFFSTDLFVNRDYETQEFDFGVVKQQLLCSHAASTDHDLTGQVVWPVSAFLAWYLVAHRQEIAGKTVVELGAGAGLSGLVASQFAAHTALTDGNDIVLELLEENAEATADSSKVQALPLLWGDHKSVEAFERAFPYPVDVLIGADVVCWPNLVKPILQTIKYLLLRSRSPLETKFCCGFVCRAQSTEDLFFREAVAFGFRFERVQGDEFLPTPRPADVTSHLELQLIVFTLDPQAPNWNEPVRFADAELTNLQTAC
;
A
#
# COMPACT_ATOMS: atom_id res chain seq x y z
N MET A 1 35.64 -48.81 16.21
CA MET A 1 36.99 -48.22 16.40
C MET A 1 36.85 -46.71 16.31
N ARG A 2 37.28 -46.02 17.37
CA ARG A 2 37.66 -44.60 17.51
C ARG A 2 36.81 -43.50 16.84
N PHE A 3 36.22 -42.69 17.72
CA PHE A 3 35.94 -41.27 17.57
C PHE A 3 37.19 -40.47 17.18
N THR A 4 37.00 -39.43 16.38
CA THR A 4 37.63 -38.11 16.57
C THR A 4 36.71 -37.02 16.01
N ALA A 5 36.39 -36.04 16.86
CA ALA A 5 35.79 -34.77 16.52
C ALA A 5 36.87 -33.78 16.04
N ALA A 6 36.48 -32.83 15.20
CA ALA A 6 37.14 -31.54 15.04
C ALA A 6 36.08 -30.54 14.57
N GLU A 7 35.98 -29.44 15.32
CA GLU A 7 35.17 -28.25 15.07
C GLU A 7 35.94 -27.25 14.19
N ASP A 8 35.15 -26.34 13.61
CA ASP A 8 35.41 -24.92 13.30
C ASP A 8 36.08 -24.45 11.99
N ASP A 9 35.50 -23.30 11.56
CA ASP A 9 35.91 -22.24 10.62
C ASP A 9 35.86 -22.53 9.11
N GLU A 10 35.59 -21.60 8.18
CA GLU A 10 35.01 -20.24 8.07
C GLU A 10 34.72 -20.09 6.55
N GLU A 11 33.58 -19.52 6.14
CA GLU A 11 33.50 -18.34 5.24
C GLU A 11 34.56 -18.26 4.11
N GLU A 12 34.16 -18.56 2.87
CA GLU A 12 34.52 -17.85 1.62
C GLU A 12 33.93 -18.61 0.41
N ASP A 13 33.06 -17.94 -0.35
CA ASP A 13 32.91 -18.03 -1.81
C ASP A 13 31.53 -17.52 -2.20
N ASP A 14 31.42 -16.24 -2.57
CA ASP A 14 30.38 -15.73 -3.48
C ASP A 14 30.81 -14.36 -4.01
N ASP A 15 31.80 -14.36 -4.91
CA ASP A 15 32.14 -13.24 -5.78
C ASP A 15 32.49 -13.79 -7.17
N ALA A 16 31.45 -14.12 -7.95
CA ALA A 16 31.56 -14.37 -9.38
C ALA A 16 30.18 -14.16 -10.03
N TRP A 17 30.18 -13.66 -11.27
CA TRP A 17 29.03 -13.31 -12.14
C TRP A 17 28.57 -11.84 -12.01
N ALA A 18 29.37 -10.88 -12.47
CA ALA A 18 29.45 -10.39 -13.88
C ALA A 18 28.11 -9.79 -14.35
N LEU A 19 27.93 -8.45 -14.38
CA LEU A 19 28.40 -7.53 -15.43
C LEU A 19 28.21 -8.12 -16.84
N GLU A 20 27.10 -7.76 -17.48
CA GLU A 20 27.02 -7.55 -18.93
C GLU A 20 25.73 -6.77 -19.25
N LEU A 21 25.83 -5.86 -20.24
CA LEU A 21 24.78 -5.02 -20.86
C LEU A 21 24.65 -3.55 -20.36
N GLU A 22 25.71 -2.77 -20.62
CA GLU A 22 25.53 -1.43 -21.21
C GLU A 22 26.45 -1.34 -22.44
N GLU A 23 25.87 -1.34 -23.65
CA GLU A 23 26.28 -0.48 -24.77
C GLU A 23 25.38 -0.69 -26.00
N GLU A 24 24.45 0.24 -26.23
CA GLU A 24 24.13 0.73 -27.58
C GLU A 24 23.84 2.23 -27.44
N LEU A 25 24.72 3.07 -27.96
CA LEU A 25 24.39 4.09 -28.96
C LEU A 25 25.64 4.88 -29.37
N ASP A 26 25.96 4.71 -30.65
CA ASP A 26 26.98 5.38 -31.47
C ASP A 26 27.06 6.90 -31.29
N LEU A 27 28.29 7.45 -31.23
CA LEU A 27 28.66 8.60 -32.08
C LEU A 27 30.16 8.55 -32.47
N ALA A 28 30.39 8.78 -33.76
CA ALA A 28 31.64 8.68 -34.51
C ALA A 28 32.81 9.58 -34.02
N GLY A 29 34.04 9.07 -34.24
CA GLY A 29 35.34 9.58 -33.76
C GLY A 29 35.89 10.88 -34.40
N PRO A 30 37.23 11.06 -34.65
CA PRO A 30 38.35 10.13 -34.48
C PRO A 30 39.66 10.68 -33.81
N LYS A 31 40.54 9.73 -33.43
CA LYS A 31 42.02 9.71 -33.48
C LYS A 31 42.89 10.63 -32.58
N SER A 32 43.48 9.99 -31.55
CA SER A 32 44.92 9.75 -31.27
C SER A 32 45.93 10.93 -31.14
N PRO A 33 47.14 10.75 -30.56
CA PRO A 33 47.59 9.79 -29.54
C PRO A 33 48.47 10.40 -28.41
N VAL A 34 48.60 9.63 -27.32
CA VAL A 34 49.87 9.29 -26.61
C VAL A 34 50.57 10.34 -25.72
N ASP A 35 50.47 10.03 -24.43
CA ASP A 35 51.51 9.77 -23.43
C ASP A 35 52.43 10.86 -22.86
N ALA A 36 52.49 10.74 -21.53
CA ALA A 36 53.68 10.64 -20.70
C ALA A 36 54.39 11.93 -20.25
N ALA A 37 54.15 12.19 -18.96
CA ALA A 37 55.14 12.05 -17.90
C ALA A 37 56.02 13.24 -17.50
N HIS A 38 56.22 13.24 -16.17
CA HIS A 38 57.27 13.85 -15.37
C HIS A 38 57.23 15.35 -15.05
N GLU A 39 56.77 15.59 -13.81
CA GLU A 39 57.54 16.22 -12.73
C GLU A 39 58.80 17.01 -13.13
N SER A 40 58.80 18.31 -12.86
CA SER A 40 59.67 18.89 -11.82
C SER A 40 59.51 20.41 -11.74
N GLU A 41 59.47 20.89 -10.50
CA GLU A 41 59.54 22.30 -10.11
C GLU A 41 60.84 22.95 -10.59
N LEU A 42 60.77 24.20 -11.09
CA LEU A 42 61.47 25.34 -10.50
C LEU A 42 61.19 26.64 -11.28
N LYS A 43 60.85 27.67 -10.50
CA LYS A 43 60.48 29.04 -10.87
C LYS A 43 61.65 29.83 -11.46
N LEU A 44 61.37 30.74 -12.40
CA LEU A 44 61.48 32.22 -12.26
C LEU A 44 61.41 32.92 -13.63
N GLU A 45 60.38 33.78 -13.79
CA GLU A 45 60.35 35.16 -14.34
C GLU A 45 61.19 35.53 -15.59
N GLU A 46 60.77 36.32 -16.59
CA GLU A 46 59.57 37.14 -16.88
C GLU A 46 59.64 37.61 -18.37
N LYS A 47 58.47 37.61 -19.08
CA LYS A 47 57.93 38.55 -20.12
C LYS A 47 58.76 39.02 -21.36
N PRO A 48 58.16 39.36 -22.54
CA PRO A 48 57.01 40.29 -22.67
C PRO A 48 55.96 40.04 -23.81
N ALA A 49 54.93 40.90 -23.78
CA ALA A 49 53.69 41.14 -24.56
C ALA A 49 53.83 41.18 -26.13
N PRO A 50 52.76 41.35 -26.99
CA PRO A 50 51.49 42.05 -26.73
C PRO A 50 50.17 41.58 -27.44
N ALA A 51 49.11 42.31 -27.08
CA ALA A 51 47.71 42.41 -27.49
C ALA A 51 47.39 42.21 -28.99
N SER A 52 46.17 41.89 -29.45
CA SER A 52 44.87 42.47 -29.03
C SER A 52 43.63 41.69 -29.49
N SER A 53 42.57 41.84 -28.68
CA SER A 53 41.14 41.99 -29.05
C SER A 53 40.40 40.85 -29.76
N SER A 54 39.62 40.10 -28.98
CA SER A 54 38.21 39.86 -29.30
C SER A 54 37.42 39.66 -28.01
N GLU A 55 36.57 40.63 -27.71
CA GLU A 55 35.45 40.46 -26.79
C GLU A 55 34.68 39.19 -27.15
N LEU A 56 34.36 38.36 -26.15
CA LEU A 56 33.13 37.57 -26.01
C LEU A 56 33.23 36.67 -24.77
N ASN A 57 32.61 37.14 -23.68
CA ASN A 57 31.98 36.39 -22.59
C ASN A 57 32.63 35.06 -22.11
N ALA A 58 33.41 35.15 -21.02
CA ALA A 58 33.58 34.03 -20.10
C ALA A 58 33.07 34.45 -18.71
N LYS A 59 31.87 33.96 -18.38
CA LYS A 59 31.22 34.05 -17.07
C LYS A 59 32.20 33.65 -15.97
N GLU A 60 32.34 34.55 -15.00
CA GLU A 60 32.95 34.29 -13.70
C GLU A 60 32.37 33.02 -13.06
N ARG A 61 33.25 32.23 -12.46
CA ARG A 61 32.92 31.16 -11.51
C ARG A 61 32.06 31.76 -10.40
N ALA A 62 30.74 31.53 -10.46
CA ALA A 62 29.85 31.79 -9.34
C ALA A 62 30.23 30.87 -8.18
N SER A 63 30.61 31.45 -7.06
CA SER A 63 30.69 30.77 -5.76
C SER A 63 29.33 30.12 -5.46
N ALA A 64 29.31 28.83 -5.16
CA ALA A 64 28.09 28.13 -4.76
C ALA A 64 27.51 28.78 -3.49
N GLN A 65 26.35 29.43 -3.63
CA GLN A 65 25.61 29.97 -2.50
C GLN A 65 25.14 28.82 -1.58
N PRO A 66 25.17 28.96 -0.25
CA PRO A 66 24.63 27.96 0.67
C PRO A 66 23.13 27.76 0.40
N SER A 67 22.67 26.51 0.30
CA SER A 67 21.26 26.23 0.01
C SER A 67 20.36 26.81 1.10
N VAL A 68 19.24 27.43 0.71
CA VAL A 68 18.23 28.02 1.61
C VAL A 68 17.78 27.05 2.71
N ALA A 69 17.75 25.73 2.45
CA ALA A 69 17.44 24.70 3.44
C ALA A 69 18.33 24.70 4.67
N ALA A 70 19.61 25.05 4.52
CA ALA A 70 20.59 25.05 5.61
C ALA A 70 20.47 26.28 6.52
N THR A 71 19.70 27.30 6.09
CA THR A 71 19.58 28.60 6.76
C THR A 71 18.19 28.84 7.36
N LEU A 72 17.20 28.00 7.03
CA LEU A 72 15.83 28.15 7.52
C LEU A 72 15.65 27.65 8.97
N PRO A 73 14.81 28.32 9.78
CA PRO A 73 14.36 27.80 11.07
C PRO A 73 13.61 26.46 10.92
N GLN A 74 13.75 25.59 11.92
CA GLN A 74 13.25 24.21 11.84
C GLN A 74 11.72 24.10 11.84
N GLU A 75 11.01 25.03 12.47
CA GLU A 75 9.55 25.08 12.41
C GLU A 75 9.06 25.36 10.98
N VAL A 76 9.79 26.21 10.25
CA VAL A 76 9.50 26.55 8.86
C VAL A 76 9.80 25.38 7.93
N LEU A 77 10.92 24.67 8.17
CA LEU A 77 11.25 23.43 7.45
C LEU A 77 10.19 22.34 7.65
N ALA A 78 9.73 22.12 8.88
CA ALA A 78 8.68 21.15 9.17
C ALA A 78 7.35 21.50 8.49
N LEU A 79 7.01 22.79 8.44
CA LEU A 79 5.84 23.29 7.72
C LEU A 79 5.97 23.04 6.21
N VAL A 80 7.11 23.39 5.61
CA VAL A 80 7.38 23.21 4.17
C VAL A 80 7.35 21.73 3.77
N ILE A 81 7.93 20.84 4.58
CA ILE A 81 7.94 19.39 4.34
C ILE A 81 6.53 18.79 4.52
N SER A 82 5.66 19.40 5.33
CA SER A 82 4.28 18.94 5.53
C SER A 82 3.32 19.26 4.37
N PHE A 83 3.73 20.09 3.40
CA PHE A 83 2.89 20.54 2.27
C PHE A 83 3.04 19.73 0.97
N GLY A 84 3.85 18.66 0.92
CA GLY A 84 3.84 17.73 -0.22
C GLY A 84 5.20 17.10 -0.53
N GLN A 85 5.15 15.96 -1.22
CA GLN A 85 6.31 15.21 -1.73
C GLN A 85 7.17 16.12 -2.62
N VAL A 86 8.21 16.73 -2.03
CA VAL A 86 9.20 17.44 -2.81
C VAL A 86 10.01 16.38 -3.58
N GLY A 87 9.79 16.27 -4.89
CA GLY A 87 10.61 15.45 -5.78
C GLY A 87 12.10 15.80 -5.66
N ARG A 88 13.01 14.93 -6.16
CA ARG A 88 14.49 14.98 -5.98
C ARG A 88 15.01 16.29 -5.38
N VAL A 89 14.96 16.35 -4.05
CA VAL A 89 15.47 17.49 -3.29
C VAL A 89 16.98 17.44 -3.29
N CYS A 90 17.64 18.61 -3.32
CA CYS A 90 19.09 18.62 -3.20
C CYS A 90 19.53 18.01 -1.86
N LYS A 91 20.75 17.49 -1.79
CA LYS A 91 21.31 16.77 -0.63
C LYS A 91 21.02 17.47 0.72
N SER A 92 21.08 18.80 0.75
CA SER A 92 20.81 19.61 1.93
C SER A 92 19.37 19.51 2.44
N TRP A 93 18.39 19.48 1.54
CA TRP A 93 16.97 19.34 1.89
C TRP A 93 16.67 17.93 2.39
N SER A 94 17.25 16.89 1.78
CA SER A 94 17.08 15.52 2.27
C SER A 94 17.63 15.36 3.68
N LEU A 95 18.83 15.89 3.95
CA LEU A 95 19.43 15.89 5.30
C LEU A 95 18.59 16.68 6.32
N ALA A 96 18.00 17.81 5.91
CA ALA A 96 17.10 18.60 6.76
C ALA A 96 15.81 17.83 7.08
N SER A 97 15.21 17.16 6.09
CA SER A 97 14.00 16.35 6.27
C SER A 97 14.23 15.14 7.19
N VAL A 98 15.34 14.44 7.01
CA VAL A 98 15.76 13.36 7.93
C VAL A 98 15.87 13.92 9.36
N SER A 99 16.56 15.05 9.53
CA SER A 99 16.75 15.67 10.84
C SER A 99 15.44 16.07 11.53
N VAL A 100 14.46 16.61 10.77
CA VAL A 100 13.13 16.96 11.29
C VAL A 100 12.35 15.71 11.72
N ALA A 101 12.34 14.66 10.90
CA ALA A 101 11.62 13.43 11.20
C ALA A 101 12.18 12.70 12.43
N ARG A 102 13.51 12.62 12.55
CA ARG A 102 14.22 12.08 13.73
C ARG A 102 13.83 12.82 15.01
N ARG A 103 13.88 14.15 15.00
CA ARG A 103 13.47 14.97 16.17
C ARG A 103 11.99 14.83 16.52
N ARG A 104 11.11 14.71 15.52
CA ARG A 104 9.67 14.50 15.73
C ARG A 104 9.41 13.18 16.46
N PHE A 105 10.14 12.12 16.11
CA PHE A 105 10.09 10.86 16.83
C PHE A 105 10.57 11.02 18.28
N SER A 106 11.76 11.59 18.52
CA SER A 106 12.28 11.79 19.88
C SER A 106 11.37 12.67 20.73
N SER A 107 10.78 13.72 20.17
CA SER A 107 9.85 14.60 20.89
C SER A 107 8.60 13.84 21.34
N ARG A 108 7.99 13.07 20.45
CA ARG A 108 6.80 12.26 20.77
C ARG A 108 7.11 11.16 21.79
N LEU A 109 8.26 10.50 21.64
CA LEU A 109 8.68 9.49 22.60
C LEU A 109 8.97 10.10 23.98
N THR A 110 9.58 11.29 24.01
CA THR A 110 9.79 12.06 25.24
C THR A 110 8.45 12.39 25.90
N GLU A 111 7.43 12.84 25.15
CA GLU A 111 6.10 13.12 25.71
C GLU A 111 5.45 11.88 26.35
N ILE A 112 5.63 10.71 25.75
CA ILE A 112 5.13 9.43 26.28
C ILE A 112 5.85 9.04 27.58
N LEU A 113 7.17 9.25 27.65
CA LEU A 113 8.01 8.81 28.77
C LEU A 113 8.12 9.86 29.90
N ARG A 114 7.89 11.14 29.62
CA ARG A 114 8.00 12.27 30.58
C ARG A 114 7.19 12.07 31.87
N PRO A 115 5.97 11.47 31.86
CA PRO A 115 5.23 11.22 33.09
C PRO A 115 5.87 10.17 34.01
N LEU A 116 6.83 9.38 33.52
CA LEU A 116 7.39 8.21 34.21
C LEU A 116 8.79 8.47 34.76
N ASP A 117 9.60 9.27 34.06
CA ASP A 117 10.97 9.57 34.49
C ASP A 117 11.45 10.94 33.98
N PRO A 118 12.08 11.77 34.84
CA PRO A 118 12.77 12.99 34.42
C PRO A 118 13.88 12.75 33.38
N ASN A 119 14.48 11.55 33.27
CA ASN A 119 15.48 11.24 32.24
C ASN A 119 14.88 10.77 30.89
N ALA A 120 13.57 10.90 30.70
CA ALA A 120 12.86 10.53 29.47
C ALA A 120 13.45 11.11 28.18
N VAL A 121 14.07 12.30 28.25
CA VAL A 121 14.70 12.96 27.09
C VAL A 121 15.91 12.17 26.60
N ALA A 122 16.77 11.70 27.52
CA ALA A 122 17.97 10.96 27.16
C ALA A 122 17.61 9.60 26.55
N VAL A 123 16.69 8.88 27.20
CA VAL A 123 16.19 7.58 26.71
C VAL A 123 15.57 7.71 25.31
N ALA A 124 14.78 8.76 25.07
CA ALA A 124 14.16 8.99 23.76
C ALA A 124 15.18 9.32 22.66
N LEU A 125 16.29 9.97 23.00
CA LEU A 125 17.38 10.25 22.06
C LEU A 125 18.19 8.98 21.77
N ASP A 126 18.45 8.15 22.78
CA ASP A 126 19.19 6.90 22.62
C ASP A 126 18.42 5.90 21.76
N VAL A 127 17.11 5.74 21.98
CA VAL A 127 16.25 4.88 21.14
C VAL A 127 16.21 5.37 19.70
N GLU A 128 16.17 6.69 19.48
CA GLU A 128 16.20 7.27 18.14
C GLU A 128 17.54 7.03 17.45
N ALA A 129 18.66 7.20 18.16
CA ALA A 129 20.00 6.97 17.62
C ALA A 129 20.18 5.51 17.18
N GLU A 130 19.74 4.56 18.00
CA GLU A 130 19.77 3.12 17.67
C GLU A 130 18.84 2.77 16.49
N LEU A 131 17.66 3.39 16.43
CA LEU A 131 16.72 3.22 15.33
C LEU A 131 17.30 3.74 14.00
N TYR A 132 17.97 4.90 14.05
CA TYR A 132 18.64 5.47 12.88
C TYR A 132 19.88 4.67 12.48
N ALA A 133 20.63 4.13 13.44
CA ALA A 133 21.75 3.24 13.16
C ALA A 133 21.32 1.93 12.48
N ALA A 134 20.18 1.36 12.90
CA ALA A 134 19.67 0.09 12.37
C ALA A 134 18.98 0.24 11.00
N TYR A 135 18.25 1.33 10.76
CA TYR A 135 17.38 1.48 9.58
C TYR A 135 17.62 2.75 8.75
N GLY A 136 18.50 3.64 9.20
CA GLY A 136 18.81 4.89 8.51
C GLY A 136 19.77 4.69 7.35
N GLN A 137 19.48 5.32 6.20
CA GLN A 137 20.47 5.54 5.14
C GLN A 137 21.04 6.96 5.27
N SER A 138 22.27 7.18 4.80
CA SER A 138 23.01 8.45 5.00
C SER A 138 22.30 9.69 4.43
N TYR A 139 21.34 9.52 3.51
CA TYR A 139 20.69 10.62 2.79
C TYR A 139 19.16 10.52 2.69
N SER A 140 18.53 9.46 3.23
CA SER A 140 17.07 9.29 3.25
C SER A 140 16.66 8.39 4.41
N LEU A 141 15.47 8.60 4.96
CA LEU A 141 14.85 7.62 5.84
C LEU A 141 14.23 6.51 4.97
N THR A 142 14.48 5.26 5.34
CA THR A 142 13.90 4.10 4.66
C THR A 142 12.44 3.91 5.07
N LYS A 143 11.65 3.22 4.24
CA LYS A 143 10.29 2.79 4.62
C LYS A 143 10.31 1.94 5.90
N ALA A 144 11.35 1.12 6.08
CA ALA A 144 11.59 0.31 7.27
C ALA A 144 11.78 1.16 8.54
N TYR A 145 12.54 2.27 8.46
CA TYR A 145 12.69 3.21 9.58
C TYR A 145 11.34 3.78 10.01
N ALA A 146 10.54 4.27 9.05
CA ALA A 146 9.25 4.88 9.35
C ALA A 146 8.25 3.86 9.94
N HIS A 147 8.26 2.63 9.42
CA HIS A 147 7.45 1.54 9.96
C HIS A 147 7.86 1.20 11.40
N LYS A 148 9.15 0.95 11.65
CA LYS A 148 9.65 0.62 12.99
C LYS A 148 9.42 1.74 13.99
N ALA A 149 9.60 3.00 13.60
CA ALA A 149 9.32 4.17 14.42
C ALA A 149 7.85 4.21 14.89
N ARG A 150 6.90 3.95 13.98
CA ARG A 150 5.46 3.89 14.31
C ARG A 150 5.17 2.75 15.30
N THR A 151 5.73 1.57 15.04
CA THR A 151 5.58 0.39 15.90
C THR A 151 6.07 0.63 17.33
N LEU A 152 7.22 1.29 17.50
CA LEU A 152 7.79 1.61 18.81
C LEU A 152 6.92 2.62 19.58
N LEU A 153 6.55 3.73 18.92
CA LEU A 153 5.70 4.76 19.56
C LEU A 153 4.38 4.18 20.02
N PHE A 154 3.81 3.28 19.23
CA PHE A 154 2.53 2.67 19.53
C PHE A 154 2.56 1.75 20.75
N ASN A 155 3.49 0.80 20.79
CA ASN A 155 3.60 -0.13 21.92
C ASN A 155 3.95 0.59 23.22
N LEU A 156 4.73 1.68 23.15
CA LEU A 156 5.09 2.51 24.30
C LEU A 156 3.95 3.45 24.71
N LYS A 157 3.11 3.92 23.77
CA LYS A 157 1.95 4.78 24.06
C LYS A 157 0.81 4.03 24.76
N ASP A 158 0.66 2.71 24.57
CA ASP A 158 -0.43 1.95 25.21
C ASP A 158 -0.36 2.06 26.74
N SER A 159 -1.33 2.75 27.34
CA SER A 159 -1.39 2.99 28.79
C SER A 159 -1.37 1.69 29.60
N ARG A 160 -1.86 0.59 29.02
CA ARG A 160 -1.90 -0.75 29.64
C ARG A 160 -0.56 -1.48 29.60
N ASN A 161 0.39 -1.03 28.78
CA ASN A 161 1.74 -1.59 28.67
C ASN A 161 2.76 -0.85 29.56
N VAL A 162 2.44 -0.75 30.86
CA VAL A 162 3.26 -0.03 31.84
C VAL A 162 4.62 -0.71 32.06
N ASP A 163 4.64 -2.05 32.03
CA ASP A 163 5.83 -2.86 32.28
C ASP A 163 6.93 -2.59 31.24
N LEU A 164 6.58 -2.54 29.96
CA LEU A 164 7.53 -2.27 28.88
C LEU A 164 8.18 -0.89 29.03
N ARG A 165 7.40 0.14 29.36
CA ARG A 165 7.92 1.49 29.60
C ARG A 165 8.84 1.53 30.83
N ASN A 166 8.44 0.89 31.91
CA ASN A 166 9.24 0.86 33.14
C ASN A 166 10.57 0.14 32.94
N ARG A 167 10.59 -0.97 32.18
CA ARG A 167 11.81 -1.71 31.85
C ARG A 167 12.76 -0.94 30.95
N LEU A 168 12.22 -0.15 30.01
CA LEU A 168 13.02 0.73 29.16
C LEU A 168 13.64 1.86 29.98
N VAL A 169 12.86 2.48 30.86
CA VAL A 169 13.28 3.59 31.72
C VAL A 169 14.26 3.14 32.81
N SER A 170 14.06 1.95 33.40
CA SER A 170 14.95 1.39 34.42
C SER A 170 16.29 0.89 33.84
N GLY A 171 16.42 0.83 32.51
CA GLY A 171 17.60 0.30 31.82
C GLY A 171 17.67 -1.23 31.80
N GLU A 172 16.66 -1.94 32.31
CA GLU A 172 16.55 -3.39 32.18
C GLU A 172 16.39 -3.82 30.71
N LEU A 173 15.69 -3.00 29.91
CA LEU A 173 15.59 -3.16 28.48
C LEU A 173 16.45 -2.10 27.78
N GLN A 174 17.49 -2.55 27.11
CA GLN A 174 18.40 -1.69 26.36
C GLN A 174 17.75 -1.17 25.08
N SER A 175 18.08 0.07 24.68
CA SER A 175 17.56 0.73 23.47
C SER A 175 17.79 -0.08 22.20
N HIS A 176 18.99 -0.67 22.03
CA HIS A 176 19.30 -1.51 20.87
C HIS A 176 18.45 -2.80 20.82
N SER A 177 18.15 -3.39 21.98
CA SER A 177 17.30 -4.59 22.08
C SER A 177 15.87 -4.25 21.71
N LEU A 178 15.34 -3.13 22.21
CA LEU A 178 13.99 -2.66 21.89
C LEU A 178 13.79 -2.44 20.38
N VAL A 179 14.76 -1.83 19.71
CA VAL A 179 14.72 -1.59 18.26
C VAL A 179 14.70 -2.90 17.45
N ARG A 180 15.26 -3.99 17.99
CA ARG A 180 15.29 -5.31 17.35
C ARG A 180 14.12 -6.23 17.72
N MET A 181 13.35 -5.91 18.76
CA MET A 181 12.19 -6.72 19.16
C MET A 181 11.11 -6.75 18.09
N SER A 182 10.43 -7.89 17.95
CA SER A 182 9.23 -7.99 17.12
C SER A 182 8.04 -7.32 17.82
N GLY A 183 7.01 -6.91 17.06
CA GLY A 183 5.79 -6.34 17.64
C GLY A 183 5.05 -7.24 18.61
N PRO A 184 4.90 -8.54 18.29
CA PRO A 184 4.35 -9.51 19.23
C PRO A 184 5.09 -9.54 20.58
N ASP A 185 6.42 -9.36 20.57
CA ASP A 185 7.22 -9.35 21.79
C ASP A 185 7.08 -8.05 22.60
N MET A 186 6.72 -6.95 21.94
CA MET A 186 6.46 -5.65 22.59
C MET A 186 5.01 -5.49 23.06
N ALA A 187 4.10 -6.38 22.68
CA ALA A 187 2.67 -6.24 22.93
C ALA A 187 2.30 -6.40 24.42
N ASN A 188 1.21 -5.74 24.81
CA ASN A 188 0.64 -5.82 26.16
C ASN A 188 0.35 -7.29 26.56
N PRO A 189 0.68 -7.70 27.81
CA PRO A 189 0.40 -9.04 28.35
C PRO A 189 -1.04 -9.56 28.16
N GLN A 190 -2.05 -8.69 28.20
CA GLN A 190 -3.45 -9.07 27.96
C GLN A 190 -3.70 -9.46 26.50
N LEU A 191 -3.15 -8.70 25.55
CA LEU A 191 -3.20 -8.99 24.11
C LEU A 191 -2.43 -10.26 23.77
N VAL A 192 -1.26 -10.47 24.39
CA VAL A 192 -0.49 -11.71 24.27
C VAL A 192 -1.32 -12.92 24.76
N ARG A 193 -2.07 -12.76 25.85
CA ARG A 193 -2.95 -13.82 26.39
C ARG A 193 -4.13 -14.11 25.47
N GLN A 194 -4.80 -13.08 24.96
CA GLN A 194 -5.90 -13.21 24.01
C GLN A 194 -5.45 -13.89 22.72
N ARG A 195 -4.28 -13.53 22.17
CA ARG A 195 -3.67 -14.20 21.01
C ARG A 195 -3.43 -15.69 21.28
N LYS A 196 -2.85 -16.03 22.44
CA LYS A 196 -2.65 -17.44 22.85
C LYS A 196 -3.96 -18.20 22.95
N GLU A 197 -5.01 -17.59 23.51
CA GLU A 197 -6.32 -18.22 23.64
C GLU A 197 -7.04 -18.38 22.30
N TRP A 198 -6.93 -17.39 21.40
CA TRP A 198 -7.48 -17.43 20.05
C TRP A 198 -6.78 -18.50 19.20
N ILE A 199 -5.44 -18.52 19.20
CA ILE A 199 -4.65 -19.57 18.53
C ILE A 199 -5.05 -20.94 19.09
N ARG A 200 -5.21 -21.07 20.41
CA ARG A 200 -5.65 -22.32 21.04
C ARG A 200 -7.04 -22.75 20.59
N LYS A 201 -8.01 -21.83 20.53
CA LYS A 201 -9.39 -22.11 20.07
C LYS A 201 -9.41 -22.53 18.60
N ARG A 202 -8.72 -21.77 17.73
CA ARG A 202 -8.60 -22.07 16.30
C ARG A 202 -7.89 -23.40 16.06
N THR A 203 -6.83 -23.69 16.81
CA THR A 203 -6.15 -25.00 16.76
C THR A 203 -7.09 -26.13 17.16
N HIS A 204 -7.92 -25.92 18.18
CA HIS A 204 -8.91 -26.90 18.65
C HIS A 204 -10.06 -27.11 17.64
N GLU A 205 -10.50 -26.05 16.95
CA GLU A 205 -11.49 -26.11 15.88
C GLU A 205 -10.96 -26.86 14.64
N VAL A 206 -9.74 -26.56 14.22
CA VAL A 206 -9.07 -27.27 13.11
C VAL A 206 -8.83 -28.75 13.43
N MET A 207 -8.61 -29.10 14.71
CA MET A 207 -8.50 -30.51 15.14
C MET A 207 -9.82 -31.29 15.10
N ARG A 208 -10.97 -30.62 15.02
CA ARG A 208 -12.29 -31.28 14.96
C ARG A 208 -12.64 -31.77 13.54
N ASP A 209 -12.10 -31.13 12.51
CA ASP A 209 -12.31 -31.51 11.09
C ASP A 209 -11.30 -32.55 10.58
N GLY A 210 -10.23 -32.82 11.33
CA GLY A 210 -9.23 -33.84 10.98
C GLY A 210 -9.66 -35.26 11.36
N ARG A 211 -10.68 -35.83 10.72
CA ARG A 211 -10.85 -37.30 10.71
C ARG A 211 -9.57 -37.94 10.14
N GLU A 212 -9.09 -39.01 10.78
CA GLU A 212 -7.97 -39.83 10.29
C GLU A 212 -8.19 -40.20 8.82
N VAL A 213 -7.42 -39.57 7.92
CA VAL A 213 -7.48 -39.87 6.49
C VAL A 213 -6.57 -41.07 6.25
N ASP A 214 -7.21 -42.21 6.00
CA ASP A 214 -6.59 -43.42 5.49
C ASP A 214 -5.83 -43.04 4.18
N GLY A 215 -4.55 -43.41 4.09
CA GLY A 215 -3.66 -42.88 3.05
C GLY A 215 -4.12 -43.25 1.62
N PHE A 216 -3.99 -42.30 0.68
CA PHE A 216 -4.41 -42.49 -0.71
C PHE A 216 -3.38 -43.30 -1.50
N GLU A 217 -3.85 -44.27 -2.29
CA GLU A 217 -3.02 -44.94 -3.29
C GLU A 217 -2.82 -44.03 -4.49
N SER A 218 -1.57 -43.92 -4.97
CA SER A 218 -1.19 -43.01 -6.02
C SER A 218 -0.05 -43.56 -6.86
N ASP A 219 -0.03 -43.14 -8.12
CA ASP A 219 1.00 -43.35 -9.13
C ASP A 219 1.93 -42.14 -9.30
N LEU A 220 1.75 -41.07 -8.51
CA LEU A 220 2.52 -39.82 -8.57
C LEU A 220 4.00 -39.99 -8.23
N PHE A 221 4.39 -41.07 -7.55
CA PHE A 221 5.75 -41.25 -7.07
C PHE A 221 6.35 -42.59 -7.54
N GLU A 222 7.54 -42.51 -8.14
CA GLU A 222 8.31 -43.71 -8.50
C GLU A 222 9.23 -44.14 -7.36
N CYS A 223 9.16 -45.42 -6.98
CA CYS A 223 10.02 -45.96 -5.94
C CYS A 223 11.48 -46.06 -6.42
N ARG A 224 12.38 -45.30 -5.78
CA ARG A 224 13.83 -45.30 -6.10
C ARG A 224 14.52 -46.65 -5.92
N ASN A 225 13.92 -47.58 -5.17
CA ASN A 225 14.51 -48.90 -4.92
C ASN A 225 14.05 -49.97 -5.92
N CYS A 226 12.80 -49.92 -6.41
CA CYS A 226 12.23 -50.98 -7.26
C CYS A 226 11.59 -50.51 -8.57
N GLY A 227 11.58 -49.20 -8.84
CA GLY A 227 11.02 -48.60 -10.07
C GLY A 227 9.50 -48.70 -10.20
N SER A 228 8.78 -49.16 -9.17
CA SER A 228 7.32 -49.23 -9.20
C SER A 228 6.69 -47.86 -8.93
N SER A 229 5.74 -47.45 -9.77
CA SER A 229 4.88 -46.27 -9.56
C SER A 229 3.78 -46.50 -8.52
N ARG A 230 3.44 -47.76 -8.20
CA ARG A 230 2.44 -48.06 -7.15
C ARG A 230 2.94 -47.68 -5.75
N THR A 231 2.48 -46.54 -5.25
CA THR A 231 2.82 -46.00 -3.92
C THR A 231 1.57 -45.61 -3.15
N ARG A 232 1.68 -45.51 -1.83
CA ARG A 232 0.68 -44.90 -0.96
C ARG A 232 1.35 -43.76 -0.22
N TYR A 233 0.73 -42.58 -0.20
CA TYR A 233 1.25 -41.47 0.59
C TYR A 233 0.28 -41.09 1.70
N ARG A 234 0.84 -40.59 2.80
CA ARG A 234 0.08 -39.95 3.87
C ARG A 234 0.71 -38.62 4.23
N GLN A 235 -0.13 -37.62 4.47
CA GLN A 235 0.32 -36.34 4.98
C GLN A 235 0.54 -36.46 6.48
N TRP A 236 1.70 -36.01 6.95
CA TRP A 236 2.07 -36.00 8.35
C TRP A 236 2.43 -34.57 8.78
N ARG A 237 1.70 -34.05 9.76
CA ARG A 237 1.94 -32.73 10.36
C ARG A 237 2.42 -32.93 11.79
N ARG A 238 3.52 -32.27 12.19
CA ARG A 238 3.84 -32.12 13.63
C ARG A 238 2.91 -31.07 14.23
N LYS A 239 2.20 -31.43 15.30
CA LYS A 239 1.17 -30.59 15.97
C LYS A 239 1.65 -29.23 16.53
N ALA A 240 2.92 -28.85 16.34
CA ALA A 240 3.53 -27.66 16.95
C ALA A 240 4.24 -26.72 15.95
N VAL A 241 4.29 -27.05 14.66
CA VAL A 241 4.94 -26.22 13.63
C VAL A 241 3.98 -26.13 12.44
N VAL A 242 3.45 -24.94 12.19
CA VAL A 242 2.41 -24.68 11.18
C VAL A 242 2.96 -24.85 9.74
N ASP A 243 4.28 -24.75 9.55
CA ASP A 243 4.83 -24.46 8.22
C ASP A 243 5.39 -25.67 7.46
N ARG A 244 5.28 -26.90 7.96
CA ARG A 244 5.80 -28.08 7.22
C ARG A 244 4.88 -29.29 7.27
N THR A 245 4.06 -29.43 6.23
CA THR A 245 3.38 -30.70 5.91
C THR A 245 4.41 -31.64 5.29
N ARG A 246 4.80 -32.71 5.99
CA ARG A 246 5.67 -33.75 5.43
C ARG A 246 4.81 -34.81 4.75
N ILE A 247 5.18 -35.23 3.54
CA ILE A 247 4.52 -36.34 2.87
C ILE A 247 5.38 -37.58 3.08
N ILE A 248 4.84 -38.61 3.72
CA ILE A 248 5.50 -39.90 3.83
C ILE A 248 4.97 -40.79 2.71
N VAL A 249 5.85 -41.20 1.80
CA VAL A 249 5.51 -42.08 0.68
C VAL A 249 6.01 -43.49 0.99
N ILE A 250 5.13 -44.48 0.80
CA ILE A 250 5.39 -45.89 1.06
C ILE A 250 5.20 -46.65 -0.25
N CYS A 251 6.20 -47.42 -0.66
CA CYS A 251 6.06 -48.30 -1.82
C CYS A 251 5.18 -49.51 -1.48
N LEU A 252 4.24 -49.85 -2.36
CA LEU A 252 3.36 -51.02 -2.17
C LEU A 252 3.99 -52.34 -2.66
N ARG A 253 5.15 -52.28 -3.34
CA ARG A 253 5.87 -53.48 -3.81
C ARG A 253 7.10 -53.86 -2.98
N CYS A 254 7.67 -52.94 -2.20
CA CYS A 254 8.87 -53.19 -1.41
C CYS A 254 8.81 -52.39 -0.10
N PRO A 255 9.59 -52.74 0.94
CA PRO A 255 9.54 -52.08 2.25
C PRO A 255 10.15 -50.66 2.26
N TYR A 256 10.47 -50.11 1.08
CA TYR A 256 11.06 -48.78 0.95
C TYR A 256 10.01 -47.70 1.22
N ARG A 257 10.34 -46.80 2.15
CA ARG A 257 9.58 -45.59 2.48
C ARG A 257 10.52 -44.41 2.53
N TRP A 258 10.06 -43.24 2.11
CA TRP A 258 10.84 -42.02 2.16
C TRP A 258 9.96 -40.82 2.48
N GLU A 259 10.61 -39.78 3.00
CA GLU A 259 9.97 -38.49 3.23
C GLU A 259 10.14 -37.64 1.97
N PHE A 260 9.03 -37.17 1.43
CA PHE A 260 8.99 -36.13 0.43
C PHE A 260 8.63 -34.83 1.13
N SER A 261 9.60 -33.93 1.23
CA SER A 261 9.31 -32.53 1.51
C SER A 261 9.12 -31.88 0.15
N PRO A 262 7.94 -31.36 -0.20
CA PRO A 262 7.86 -30.48 -1.34
C PRO A 262 8.90 -29.37 -1.16
N PRO A 263 9.52 -28.86 -2.24
CA PRO A 263 10.36 -27.68 -2.13
C PRO A 263 9.55 -26.64 -1.36
N ALA A 264 10.14 -26.08 -0.30
CA ALA A 264 9.53 -24.95 0.35
C ALA A 264 9.22 -23.94 -0.78
N PRO A 265 8.02 -23.36 -0.85
CA PRO A 265 7.90 -22.13 -1.60
C PRO A 265 9.07 -21.26 -1.15
N GLN A 266 9.79 -20.65 -2.09
CA GLN A 266 10.75 -19.59 -1.77
C GLN A 266 9.91 -18.51 -1.09
N GLN A 267 9.75 -18.64 0.22
CA GLN A 267 9.24 -17.60 1.07
C GLN A 267 10.37 -16.59 1.07
N SER A 268 10.16 -15.49 0.34
CA SER A 268 10.75 -14.24 0.80
C SER A 268 10.39 -14.12 2.28
N ASP A 269 11.27 -13.53 3.09
CA ASP A 269 11.02 -13.22 4.50
C ASP A 269 9.79 -12.28 4.72
N GLU A 270 8.95 -12.09 3.71
CA GLU A 270 7.76 -11.23 3.66
C GLU A 270 6.51 -11.91 4.25
N ASP A 271 6.44 -13.24 4.35
CA ASP A 271 5.25 -13.94 4.89
C ASP A 271 5.14 -13.90 6.44
N TYR A 272 6.17 -13.44 7.15
CA TYR A 272 6.13 -13.27 8.62
C TYR A 272 5.67 -11.87 9.06
N GLU A 273 5.39 -10.95 8.13
CA GLU A 273 4.89 -9.59 8.41
C GLU A 273 3.37 -9.53 8.67
N ASP A 274 2.61 -10.61 8.40
CA ASP A 274 1.13 -10.61 8.50
C ASP A 274 0.59 -10.91 9.93
N PHE A 275 1.44 -10.80 10.97
CA PHE A 275 1.04 -11.00 12.38
C PHE A 275 1.17 -9.75 13.26
N PHE A 276 1.37 -8.59 12.63
CA PHE A 276 1.07 -7.30 13.23
C PHE A 276 -0.39 -6.95 12.92
N SER A 277 -1.27 -7.18 13.89
CA SER A 277 -2.66 -6.70 13.84
C SER A 277 -2.68 -5.19 13.54
N THR A 278 -3.07 -4.87 12.31
CA THR A 278 -3.37 -3.53 11.80
C THR A 278 -4.45 -2.86 12.67
N ASP A 279 -5.27 -3.64 13.38
CA ASP A 279 -6.35 -3.19 14.29
C ASP A 279 -5.88 -2.28 15.41
N LEU A 280 -4.62 -2.36 15.82
CA LEU A 280 -4.10 -1.52 16.90
C LEU A 280 -3.79 -0.09 16.43
N PHE A 281 -3.67 0.16 15.12
CA PHE A 281 -3.34 1.47 14.53
C PHE A 281 -4.47 2.10 13.74
N VAL A 282 -5.63 1.46 13.68
CA VAL A 282 -6.81 2.03 13.06
C VAL A 282 -7.40 3.10 13.96
N ASN A 283 -7.39 4.34 13.47
CA ASN A 283 -8.14 5.40 14.11
C ASN A 283 -9.64 5.20 13.84
N ARG A 284 -10.33 4.44 14.69
CA ARG A 284 -11.78 4.23 14.64
C ARG A 284 -12.56 5.34 15.37
N ASP A 285 -11.93 6.49 15.63
CA ASP A 285 -12.63 7.67 16.14
C ASP A 285 -13.44 8.28 14.99
N TYR A 286 -14.55 7.62 14.66
CA TYR A 286 -15.50 8.09 13.67
C TYR A 286 -16.51 9.04 14.32
N GLU A 287 -16.80 10.11 13.60
CA GLU A 287 -17.86 11.05 13.95
C GLU A 287 -19.00 10.89 12.96
N THR A 288 -20.23 10.97 13.46
CA THR A 288 -21.40 11.03 12.59
C THR A 288 -21.45 12.40 11.92
N GLN A 289 -21.42 12.40 10.60
CA GLN A 289 -21.56 13.61 9.79
C GLN A 289 -22.88 13.53 8.99
N GLU A 290 -23.63 14.63 8.95
CA GLU A 290 -24.87 14.76 8.15
C GLU A 290 -24.60 15.58 6.88
N PHE A 291 -25.03 15.06 5.75
CA PHE A 291 -25.04 15.71 4.45
C PHE A 291 -26.48 15.95 4.01
N ASP A 292 -26.81 17.19 3.68
CA ASP A 292 -28.15 17.60 3.25
C ASP A 292 -28.14 17.98 1.76
N PHE A 293 -28.74 17.13 0.94
CA PHE A 293 -28.90 17.32 -0.50
C PHE A 293 -30.26 17.91 -0.87
N GLY A 294 -30.98 18.49 0.10
CA GLY A 294 -32.29 19.13 -0.04
C GLY A 294 -33.45 18.13 -0.11
N VAL A 295 -33.37 17.14 -1.01
CA VAL A 295 -34.38 16.07 -1.15
C VAL A 295 -34.07 14.90 -0.22
N VAL A 296 -32.79 14.69 0.05
CA VAL A 296 -32.25 13.57 0.81
C VAL A 296 -31.29 14.10 1.85
N LYS A 297 -31.40 13.58 3.07
CA LYS A 297 -30.38 13.72 4.11
C LYS A 297 -29.71 12.37 4.27
N GLN A 298 -28.37 12.37 4.28
CA GLN A 298 -27.58 11.18 4.52
C GLN A 298 -26.68 11.42 5.72
N GLN A 299 -26.77 10.55 6.72
CA GLN A 299 -25.85 10.53 7.85
C GLN A 299 -24.91 9.34 7.69
N LEU A 300 -23.65 9.48 8.08
CA LEU A 300 -22.70 8.36 8.10
C LEU A 300 -21.55 8.65 9.06
N LEU A 301 -20.89 7.58 9.51
CA LEU A 301 -19.66 7.60 10.29
C LEU A 301 -18.47 7.82 9.36
N CYS A 302 -17.62 8.79 9.69
CA CYS A 302 -16.36 9.02 8.97
C CYS A 302 -15.31 9.62 9.90
N SER A 303 -14.04 9.53 9.51
CA SER A 303 -12.93 10.16 10.23
C SER A 303 -12.80 11.63 9.84
N HIS A 304 -12.42 12.48 10.82
CA HIS A 304 -12.25 13.92 10.60
C HIS A 304 -11.06 14.24 9.68
N ALA A 305 -10.03 13.40 9.67
CA ALA A 305 -8.82 13.63 8.90
C ALA A 305 -8.24 12.32 8.38
N ALA A 306 -7.64 12.39 7.20
CA ALA A 306 -6.97 11.24 6.62
C ALA A 306 -5.82 10.82 7.53
N SER A 307 -5.73 9.53 7.83
CA SER A 307 -4.51 8.97 8.42
C SER A 307 -3.37 9.13 7.42
N THR A 308 -2.13 9.28 7.92
CA THR A 308 -0.95 9.34 7.04
C THR A 308 -0.62 8.00 6.37
N ASP A 309 -1.34 6.94 6.73
CA ASP A 309 -1.22 5.62 6.12
C ASP A 309 -2.12 5.53 4.89
N HIS A 310 -1.52 5.17 3.75
CA HIS A 310 -2.14 5.17 2.42
C HIS A 310 -3.36 4.24 2.29
N ASP A 311 -3.52 3.29 3.20
CA ASP A 311 -4.59 2.29 3.15
C ASP A 311 -5.82 2.71 3.98
N LEU A 312 -5.76 3.86 4.67
CA LEU A 312 -6.80 4.32 5.61
C LEU A 312 -7.44 5.66 5.19
N THR A 313 -7.10 6.17 4.02
CA THR A 313 -7.68 7.38 3.39
C THR A 313 -9.15 7.22 3.06
N GLY A 314 -9.61 5.98 2.81
CA GLY A 314 -11.02 5.64 2.62
C GLY A 314 -11.93 5.89 3.83
N GLN A 315 -11.40 6.16 5.02
CA GLN A 315 -12.22 6.48 6.21
C GLN A 315 -12.77 7.92 6.19
N VAL A 316 -12.30 8.78 5.29
CA VAL A 316 -12.70 10.19 5.18
C VAL A 316 -13.67 10.38 4.01
N VAL A 317 -14.66 11.25 4.19
CA VAL A 317 -15.46 11.72 3.06
C VAL A 317 -14.72 12.86 2.35
N TRP A 318 -14.31 12.61 1.11
CA TRP A 318 -13.68 13.64 0.29
C TRP A 318 -14.74 14.55 -0.37
N PRO A 319 -14.44 15.85 -0.60
CA PRO A 319 -15.40 16.79 -1.21
C PRO A 319 -15.97 16.32 -2.56
N VAL A 320 -15.19 15.53 -3.31
CA VAL A 320 -15.63 14.98 -4.59
C VAL A 320 -16.71 13.89 -4.44
N SER A 321 -16.76 13.19 -3.30
CA SER A 321 -17.84 12.25 -2.98
C SER A 321 -19.16 12.98 -2.74
N ALA A 322 -19.12 14.14 -2.05
CA ALA A 322 -20.29 15.01 -1.91
C ALA A 322 -20.71 15.61 -3.27
N PHE A 323 -19.74 16.03 -4.10
CA PHE A 323 -19.99 16.53 -5.44
C PHE A 323 -20.67 15.48 -6.34
N LEU A 324 -20.21 14.23 -6.32
CA LEU A 324 -20.87 13.12 -7.01
C LEU A 324 -22.27 12.84 -6.43
N ALA A 325 -22.44 12.90 -5.12
CA ALA A 325 -23.76 12.71 -4.48
C ALA A 325 -24.79 13.75 -4.93
N TRP A 326 -24.41 15.03 -5.06
CA TRP A 326 -25.27 16.07 -5.63
C TRP A 326 -25.72 15.74 -7.06
N TYR A 327 -24.81 15.24 -7.90
CA TYR A 327 -25.15 14.79 -9.26
C TYR A 327 -26.17 13.65 -9.24
N LEU A 328 -26.00 12.66 -8.35
CA LEU A 328 -26.90 11.52 -8.22
C LEU A 328 -28.31 11.95 -7.77
N VAL A 329 -28.41 12.92 -6.86
CA VAL A 329 -29.72 13.47 -6.41
C VAL A 329 -30.41 14.25 -7.54
N ALA A 330 -29.66 15.03 -8.31
CA ALA A 330 -30.19 15.75 -9.47
C ALA A 330 -30.73 14.77 -10.52
N HIS A 331 -30.03 13.64 -10.74
CA HIS A 331 -30.37 12.61 -11.72
C HIS A 331 -31.09 11.40 -11.12
N ARG A 332 -31.72 11.55 -9.94
CA ARG A 332 -32.38 10.44 -9.21
C ARG A 332 -33.43 9.67 -10.02
N GLN A 333 -34.08 10.32 -11.00
CA GLN A 333 -35.03 9.66 -11.89
C GLN A 333 -34.36 8.66 -12.84
N GLU A 334 -33.11 8.92 -13.22
CA GLU A 334 -32.31 8.00 -14.03
C GLU A 334 -31.75 6.85 -13.20
N ILE A 335 -31.66 6.98 -11.88
CA ILE A 335 -31.17 5.96 -10.95
C ILE A 335 -32.32 5.11 -10.40
N ALA A 336 -33.54 5.65 -10.43
CA ALA A 336 -34.73 5.01 -9.90
C ALA A 336 -34.91 3.58 -10.45
N GLY A 337 -34.94 2.60 -9.54
CA GLY A 337 -35.14 1.19 -9.88
C GLY A 337 -33.95 0.49 -10.55
N LYS A 338 -32.80 1.15 -10.66
CA LYS A 338 -31.55 0.57 -11.20
C LYS A 338 -30.70 -0.10 -10.14
N THR A 339 -29.78 -0.94 -10.59
CA THR A 339 -28.69 -1.47 -9.76
C THR A 339 -27.45 -0.59 -9.88
N VAL A 340 -26.98 -0.09 -8.75
CA VAL A 340 -25.79 0.78 -8.65
C VAL A 340 -24.64 0.01 -7.99
N VAL A 341 -23.43 0.15 -8.50
CA VAL A 341 -22.22 -0.38 -7.86
C VAL A 341 -21.23 0.75 -7.69
N GLU A 342 -20.81 1.00 -6.45
CA GLU A 342 -19.77 1.97 -6.13
C GLU A 342 -18.41 1.27 -6.00
N LEU A 343 -17.44 1.72 -6.79
CA LEU A 343 -16.05 1.27 -6.72
C LEU A 343 -15.27 2.19 -5.79
N GLY A 344 -14.53 1.65 -4.82
CA GLY A 344 -13.72 2.44 -3.88
C GLY A 344 -14.59 3.37 -3.06
N ALA A 345 -15.61 2.82 -2.39
CA ALA A 345 -16.65 3.59 -1.74
C ALA A 345 -16.13 4.43 -0.56
N GLY A 346 -14.99 4.06 0.05
CA GLY A 346 -14.49 4.74 1.24
C GLY A 346 -15.54 4.69 2.37
N ALA A 347 -15.96 5.84 2.88
CA ALA A 347 -17.05 5.90 3.88
C ALA A 347 -18.46 5.65 3.29
N GLY A 348 -18.61 5.64 1.96
CA GLY A 348 -19.82 5.23 1.25
C GLY A 348 -20.85 6.33 0.97
N LEU A 349 -20.49 7.62 1.08
CA LEU A 349 -21.47 8.72 0.93
C LEU A 349 -22.24 8.66 -0.39
N SER A 350 -21.56 8.54 -1.54
CA SER A 350 -22.24 8.64 -2.84
C SER A 350 -23.14 7.44 -3.11
N GLY A 351 -22.71 6.22 -2.78
CA GLY A 351 -23.51 5.01 -2.91
C GLY A 351 -24.68 4.94 -1.92
N LEU A 352 -24.52 5.38 -0.67
CA LEU A 352 -25.64 5.46 0.28
C LEU A 352 -26.70 6.45 -0.22
N VAL A 353 -26.30 7.61 -0.75
CA VAL A 353 -27.24 8.55 -1.38
C VAL A 353 -27.92 7.92 -2.60
N ALA A 354 -27.18 7.20 -3.46
CA ALA A 354 -27.74 6.49 -4.60
C ALA A 354 -28.78 5.45 -4.18
N SER A 355 -28.51 4.74 -3.07
CA SER A 355 -29.36 3.66 -2.57
C SER A 355 -30.77 4.08 -2.16
N GLN A 356 -30.96 5.37 -1.87
CA GLN A 356 -32.29 5.91 -1.57
C GLN A 356 -33.23 5.94 -2.78
N PHE A 357 -32.67 5.84 -4.00
CA PHE A 357 -33.42 5.82 -5.26
C PHE A 357 -33.27 4.49 -6.01
N ALA A 358 -32.11 3.85 -5.90
CA ALA A 358 -31.79 2.59 -6.57
C ALA A 358 -32.63 1.40 -6.05
N ALA A 359 -32.78 0.36 -6.87
CA ALA A 359 -33.36 -0.91 -6.44
C ALA A 359 -32.38 -1.71 -5.59
N HIS A 360 -31.12 -1.75 -6.02
CA HIS A 360 -30.02 -2.45 -5.36
C HIS A 360 -28.75 -1.59 -5.43
N THR A 361 -27.93 -1.65 -4.38
CA THR A 361 -26.65 -0.94 -4.33
C THR A 361 -25.58 -1.82 -3.71
N ALA A 362 -24.46 -1.98 -4.41
CA ALA A 362 -23.25 -2.53 -3.81
C ALA A 362 -22.26 -1.40 -3.52
N LEU A 363 -21.79 -1.33 -2.28
CA LEU A 363 -20.70 -0.47 -1.85
C LEU A 363 -19.45 -1.34 -1.80
N THR A 364 -18.42 -1.02 -2.58
CA THR A 364 -17.24 -1.89 -2.67
C THR A 364 -15.94 -1.18 -2.34
N ASP A 365 -15.06 -1.87 -1.64
CA ASP A 365 -13.71 -1.40 -1.31
C ASP A 365 -12.74 -2.60 -1.25
N GLY A 366 -11.44 -2.31 -1.26
CA GLY A 366 -10.36 -3.29 -1.18
C GLY A 366 -9.70 -3.40 0.19
N ASN A 367 -10.06 -2.52 1.15
CA ASN A 367 -9.50 -2.52 2.49
C ASN A 367 -10.51 -3.03 3.53
N ASP A 368 -10.15 -4.05 4.30
CA ASP A 368 -11.01 -4.67 5.31
C ASP A 368 -11.51 -3.68 6.37
N ILE A 369 -10.68 -2.71 6.77
CA ILE A 369 -11.05 -1.71 7.78
C ILE A 369 -12.09 -0.73 7.22
N VAL A 370 -11.95 -0.36 5.95
CA VAL A 370 -12.92 0.50 5.26
C VAL A 370 -14.21 -0.28 4.99
N LEU A 371 -14.12 -1.58 4.70
CA LEU A 371 -15.29 -2.44 4.58
C LEU A 371 -16.08 -2.55 5.89
N GLU A 372 -15.41 -2.69 7.04
CA GLU A 372 -16.08 -2.64 8.35
C GLU A 372 -16.84 -1.32 8.55
N LEU A 373 -16.23 -0.17 8.19
CA LEU A 373 -16.90 1.14 8.24
C LEU A 373 -18.10 1.22 7.29
N LEU A 374 -17.96 0.70 6.07
CA LEU A 374 -19.03 0.66 5.07
C LEU A 374 -20.21 -0.20 5.55
N GLU A 375 -19.93 -1.35 6.15
CA GLU A 375 -20.94 -2.22 6.74
C GLU A 375 -21.70 -1.49 7.86
N GLU A 376 -20.99 -0.86 8.80
CA GLU A 376 -21.60 -0.07 9.87
C GLU A 376 -22.49 1.06 9.31
N ASN A 377 -22.02 1.77 8.29
CA ASN A 377 -22.78 2.86 7.66
C ASN A 377 -24.01 2.38 6.88
N ALA A 378 -23.90 1.26 6.17
CA ALA A 378 -24.99 0.65 5.44
C ALA A 378 -26.08 0.13 6.40
N GLU A 379 -25.70 -0.54 7.48
CA GLU A 379 -26.64 -1.04 8.49
C GLU A 379 -27.35 0.09 9.24
N ALA A 380 -26.66 1.21 9.48
CA ALA A 380 -27.23 2.33 10.20
C ALA A 380 -28.28 3.11 9.40
N THR A 381 -28.13 3.18 8.06
CA THR A 381 -28.87 4.16 7.25
C THR A 381 -29.64 3.59 6.06
N ALA A 382 -29.37 2.36 5.67
CA ALA A 382 -29.97 1.77 4.46
C ALA A 382 -30.77 0.50 4.75
N ASP A 383 -31.62 0.14 3.78
CA ASP A 383 -32.34 -1.12 3.78
C ASP A 383 -31.37 -2.26 3.44
N SER A 384 -31.11 -3.15 4.39
CA SER A 384 -30.18 -4.28 4.24
C SER A 384 -30.60 -5.29 3.17
N SER A 385 -31.85 -5.24 2.69
CA SER A 385 -32.28 -6.02 1.52
C SER A 385 -31.86 -5.41 0.19
N LYS A 386 -31.47 -4.13 0.18
CA LYS A 386 -31.10 -3.35 -1.02
C LYS A 386 -29.61 -3.04 -1.07
N VAL A 387 -28.98 -2.77 0.07
CA VAL A 387 -27.59 -2.32 0.15
C VAL A 387 -26.69 -3.39 0.74
N GLN A 388 -25.57 -3.64 0.09
CA GLN A 388 -24.55 -4.60 0.54
C GLN A 388 -23.17 -3.95 0.44
N ALA A 389 -22.40 -4.01 1.53
CA ALA A 389 -20.96 -3.73 1.49
C ALA A 389 -20.24 -5.03 1.11
N LEU A 390 -19.37 -4.97 0.10
CA LEU A 390 -18.72 -6.16 -0.46
C LEU A 390 -17.26 -5.90 -0.84
N PRO A 391 -16.35 -6.84 -0.59
CA PRO A 391 -14.96 -6.70 -1.02
C PRO A 391 -14.85 -6.74 -2.54
N LEU A 392 -14.07 -5.83 -3.12
CA LEU A 392 -13.72 -5.83 -4.54
C LEU A 392 -12.31 -5.29 -4.74
N LEU A 393 -11.38 -6.20 -5.03
CA LEU A 393 -10.01 -5.88 -5.40
C LEU A 393 -9.94 -5.63 -6.91
N TRP A 394 -9.53 -4.42 -7.29
CA TRP A 394 -9.46 -4.05 -8.70
C TRP A 394 -8.39 -4.86 -9.43
N GLY A 395 -8.68 -5.28 -10.66
CA GLY A 395 -7.76 -6.09 -11.47
C GLY A 395 -7.62 -7.56 -11.03
N ASP A 396 -8.17 -7.99 -9.90
CA ASP A 396 -8.12 -9.38 -9.43
C ASP A 396 -9.35 -10.17 -9.91
N HIS A 397 -9.13 -11.17 -10.77
CA HIS A 397 -10.23 -11.91 -11.40
C HIS A 397 -11.07 -12.67 -10.37
N LYS A 398 -10.43 -13.28 -9.36
CA LYS A 398 -11.12 -14.09 -8.34
C LYS A 398 -12.01 -13.23 -7.45
N SER A 399 -11.55 -12.04 -7.10
CA SER A 399 -12.30 -11.04 -6.34
C SER A 399 -13.52 -10.57 -7.12
N VAL A 400 -13.36 -10.25 -8.40
CA VAL A 400 -14.48 -9.87 -9.28
C VAL A 400 -15.50 -11.02 -9.39
N GLU A 401 -15.07 -12.27 -9.57
CA GLU A 401 -15.97 -13.43 -9.59
C GLU A 401 -16.65 -13.69 -8.24
N ALA A 402 -15.98 -13.42 -7.13
CA ALA A 402 -16.56 -13.52 -5.79
C ALA A 402 -17.63 -12.44 -5.57
N PHE A 403 -17.34 -11.21 -6.00
CA PHE A 403 -18.29 -10.10 -6.00
C PHE A 403 -19.54 -10.43 -6.82
N GLU A 404 -19.40 -10.94 -8.06
CA GLU A 404 -20.56 -11.30 -8.90
C GLU A 404 -21.43 -12.41 -8.27
N ARG A 405 -20.82 -13.35 -7.55
CA ARG A 405 -21.55 -14.40 -6.82
C ARG A 405 -22.30 -13.86 -5.61
N ALA A 406 -21.71 -12.89 -4.90
CA ALA A 406 -22.32 -12.26 -3.74
C ALA A 406 -23.42 -11.26 -4.14
N PHE A 407 -23.23 -10.56 -5.25
CA PHE A 407 -24.15 -9.55 -5.78
C PHE A 407 -24.70 -9.94 -7.16
N PRO A 408 -25.67 -10.88 -7.22
CA PRO A 408 -26.18 -11.46 -8.46
C PRO A 408 -27.18 -10.54 -9.19
N TYR A 409 -26.92 -9.23 -9.22
CA TYR A 409 -27.73 -8.23 -9.89
C TYR A 409 -26.96 -7.63 -11.07
N PRO A 410 -27.56 -7.53 -12.26
CA PRO A 410 -26.92 -6.86 -13.39
C PRO A 410 -26.66 -5.39 -13.07
N VAL A 411 -25.45 -4.91 -13.34
CA VAL A 411 -25.04 -3.53 -13.04
C VAL A 411 -25.60 -2.58 -14.09
N ASP A 412 -26.34 -1.56 -13.69
CA ASP A 412 -26.89 -0.55 -14.61
C ASP A 412 -26.13 0.77 -14.56
N VAL A 413 -25.53 1.09 -13.41
CA VAL A 413 -24.70 2.30 -13.21
C VAL A 413 -23.52 1.95 -12.30
N LEU A 414 -22.32 2.27 -12.75
CA LEU A 414 -21.13 2.28 -11.90
C LEU A 414 -20.87 3.71 -11.42
N ILE A 415 -20.47 3.85 -10.16
CA ILE A 415 -20.04 5.13 -9.60
C ILE A 415 -18.71 4.95 -8.87
N GLY A 416 -17.97 6.04 -8.68
CA GLY A 416 -16.75 6.04 -7.87
C GLY A 416 -16.24 7.46 -7.70
N ALA A 417 -15.84 7.81 -6.48
CA ALA A 417 -15.37 9.14 -6.14
C ALA A 417 -13.93 9.06 -5.63
N ASP A 418 -13.03 9.85 -6.21
CA ASP A 418 -11.61 9.91 -5.83
C ASP A 418 -10.85 8.58 -5.95
N VAL A 419 -11.26 7.73 -6.90
CA VAL A 419 -10.71 6.37 -7.10
C VAL A 419 -9.42 6.33 -7.92
N VAL A 420 -8.93 7.50 -8.36
CA VAL A 420 -7.73 7.64 -9.22
C VAL A 420 -6.63 8.40 -8.48
N CYS A 421 -6.09 7.76 -7.45
CA CYS A 421 -5.03 8.35 -6.63
C CYS A 421 -3.62 7.93 -7.06
N TRP A 422 -3.47 6.68 -7.50
CA TRP A 422 -2.15 6.06 -7.68
C TRP A 422 -1.95 5.50 -9.10
N PRO A 423 -0.80 5.78 -9.76
CA PRO A 423 -0.54 5.31 -11.13
C PRO A 423 -0.65 3.79 -11.32
N ASN A 424 -0.27 3.01 -10.31
CA ASN A 424 -0.34 1.55 -10.31
C ASN A 424 -1.77 1.00 -10.26
N LEU A 425 -2.75 1.78 -9.80
CA LEU A 425 -4.16 1.37 -9.74
C LEU A 425 -4.96 1.75 -10.99
N VAL A 426 -4.42 2.61 -11.86
CA VAL A 426 -5.09 3.06 -13.10
C VAL A 426 -5.49 1.89 -14.00
N LYS A 427 -4.59 0.96 -14.25
CA LYS A 427 -4.88 -0.18 -15.12
C LYS A 427 -5.83 -1.19 -14.45
N PRO A 428 -5.61 -1.62 -13.19
CA PRO A 428 -6.55 -2.46 -12.44
C PRO A 428 -7.98 -1.93 -12.41
N ILE A 429 -8.18 -0.63 -12.10
CA ILE A 429 -9.54 -0.07 -12.02
C ILE A 429 -10.22 -0.03 -13.40
N LEU A 430 -9.50 0.35 -14.46
CA LEU A 430 -10.04 0.35 -15.83
C LEU A 430 -10.41 -1.07 -16.32
N GLN A 431 -9.62 -2.08 -15.95
CA GLN A 431 -9.96 -3.48 -16.20
C GLN A 431 -11.27 -3.86 -15.51
N THR A 432 -11.41 -3.56 -14.22
CA THR A 432 -12.62 -3.84 -13.45
C THR A 432 -13.84 -3.11 -14.01
N ILE A 433 -13.72 -1.81 -14.33
CA ILE A 433 -14.81 -1.02 -14.94
C ILE A 433 -15.23 -1.65 -16.27
N LYS A 434 -14.27 -1.95 -17.17
CA LYS A 434 -14.58 -2.54 -18.48
C LYS A 434 -15.29 -3.88 -18.33
N TYR A 435 -14.81 -4.72 -17.43
CA TYR A 435 -15.38 -6.04 -17.18
C TYR A 435 -16.83 -5.95 -16.72
N LEU A 436 -17.11 -5.09 -15.74
CA LEU A 436 -18.46 -4.89 -15.20
C LEU A 436 -19.41 -4.27 -16.23
N LEU A 437 -18.94 -3.30 -17.04
CA LEU A 437 -19.74 -2.71 -18.12
C LEU A 437 -20.06 -3.72 -19.23
N LEU A 438 -19.10 -4.56 -19.64
CA LEU A 438 -19.34 -5.57 -20.69
C LEU A 438 -20.35 -6.65 -20.28
N ARG A 439 -20.54 -6.87 -18.98
CA ARG A 439 -21.46 -7.86 -18.43
C ARG A 439 -22.81 -7.28 -18.00
N SER A 440 -23.00 -5.97 -18.17
CA SER A 440 -24.29 -5.34 -17.97
C SER A 440 -25.31 -5.81 -19.02
N ARG A 441 -26.59 -5.48 -18.81
CA ARG A 441 -27.66 -5.78 -19.77
C ARG A 441 -27.49 -5.00 -21.08
N SER A 442 -26.96 -3.78 -20.99
CA SER A 442 -26.77 -2.86 -22.10
C SER A 442 -25.37 -2.23 -22.04
N PRO A 443 -24.31 -2.93 -22.47
CA PRO A 443 -22.92 -2.47 -22.27
C PRO A 443 -22.59 -1.08 -22.82
N LEU A 444 -23.26 -0.66 -23.90
CA LEU A 444 -23.05 0.66 -24.53
C LEU A 444 -23.85 1.79 -23.85
N GLU A 445 -24.84 1.45 -23.03
CA GLU A 445 -25.69 2.41 -22.30
C GLU A 445 -25.28 2.53 -20.83
N THR A 446 -24.75 1.46 -20.24
CA THR A 446 -24.23 1.45 -18.86
C THR A 446 -23.05 2.41 -18.76
N LYS A 447 -23.08 3.26 -17.74
CA LYS A 447 -22.11 4.34 -17.55
C LYS A 447 -21.33 4.13 -16.26
N PHE A 448 -20.10 4.62 -16.24
CA PHE A 448 -19.33 4.84 -15.02
C PHE A 448 -19.22 6.34 -14.73
N CYS A 449 -19.88 6.81 -13.67
CA CYS A 449 -19.84 8.19 -13.23
C CYS A 449 -18.71 8.36 -12.19
N CYS A 450 -17.64 9.02 -12.59
CA CYS A 450 -16.44 9.21 -11.79
C CYS A 450 -16.38 10.64 -11.24
N GLY A 451 -16.47 10.78 -9.92
CA GLY A 451 -16.04 11.99 -9.24
C GLY A 451 -14.52 12.05 -9.26
N PHE A 452 -13.94 13.01 -9.96
CA PHE A 452 -12.51 13.08 -10.24
C PHE A 452 -11.89 14.38 -9.68
N VAL A 453 -10.71 14.26 -9.09
CA VAL A 453 -9.86 15.38 -8.68
C VAL A 453 -8.44 15.13 -9.17
N CYS A 454 -7.88 16.08 -9.91
CA CYS A 454 -6.48 15.96 -10.34
C CYS A 454 -5.54 16.21 -9.15
N ARG A 455 -4.88 15.15 -8.68
CA ARG A 455 -3.85 15.21 -7.63
C ARG A 455 -2.43 15.30 -8.20
N ALA A 456 -2.23 14.72 -9.38
CA ALA A 456 -0.98 14.77 -10.13
C ALA A 456 -1.24 14.65 -11.63
N GLN A 457 -0.74 15.61 -12.42
CA GLN A 457 -0.96 15.66 -13.87
C GLN A 457 -0.50 14.38 -14.58
N SER A 458 0.63 13.80 -14.15
CA SER A 458 1.15 12.56 -14.73
C SER A 458 0.21 11.36 -14.55
N THR A 459 -0.50 11.30 -13.42
CA THR A 459 -1.46 10.22 -13.14
C THR A 459 -2.75 10.43 -13.92
N GLU A 460 -3.21 11.68 -14.04
CA GLU A 460 -4.36 12.06 -14.86
C GLU A 460 -4.13 11.71 -16.34
N ASP A 461 -3.00 12.14 -16.90
CA ASP A 461 -2.64 11.87 -18.30
C ASP A 461 -2.56 10.37 -18.57
N LEU A 462 -1.99 9.60 -17.63
CA LEU A 462 -1.97 8.14 -17.69
C LEU A 462 -3.38 7.57 -17.68
N PHE A 463 -4.24 8.01 -16.76
CA PHE A 463 -5.60 7.51 -16.62
C PHE A 463 -6.43 7.69 -17.89
N PHE A 464 -6.45 8.89 -18.48
CA PHE A 464 -7.21 9.12 -19.71
C PHE A 464 -6.61 8.42 -20.92
N ARG A 465 -5.28 8.36 -21.03
CA ARG A 465 -4.62 7.62 -22.12
C ARG A 465 -4.96 6.14 -22.06
N GLU A 466 -4.86 5.53 -20.88
CA GLU A 466 -5.23 4.13 -20.67
C GLU A 466 -6.74 3.94 -20.90
N ALA A 467 -7.61 4.85 -20.44
CA ALA A 467 -9.04 4.73 -20.67
C ALA A 467 -9.40 4.63 -22.16
N VAL A 468 -8.83 5.50 -23.01
CA VAL A 468 -8.99 5.39 -24.47
C VAL A 468 -8.41 4.06 -24.98
N ALA A 469 -7.24 3.66 -24.49
CA ALA A 469 -6.62 2.39 -24.85
C ALA A 469 -7.42 1.16 -24.41
N PHE A 470 -8.32 1.27 -23.43
CA PHE A 470 -9.27 0.23 -23.04
C PHE A 470 -10.58 0.27 -23.84
N GLY A 471 -10.77 1.26 -24.72
CA GLY A 471 -11.96 1.42 -25.56
C GLY A 471 -13.07 2.22 -24.89
N PHE A 472 -12.73 3.09 -23.93
CA PHE A 472 -13.68 4.03 -23.34
C PHE A 472 -13.71 5.35 -24.11
N ARG A 473 -14.90 5.96 -24.14
CA ARG A 473 -15.09 7.39 -24.33
C ARG A 473 -15.54 8.01 -23.01
N PHE A 474 -15.25 9.29 -22.82
CA PHE A 474 -15.64 10.00 -21.61
C PHE A 474 -16.02 11.45 -21.90
N GLU A 475 -16.94 11.96 -21.10
CA GLU A 475 -17.41 13.36 -21.14
C GLU A 475 -17.34 13.99 -19.76
N ARG A 476 -17.06 15.30 -19.72
CA ARG A 476 -17.05 16.08 -18.47
C ARG A 476 -18.40 16.76 -18.30
N VAL A 477 -19.02 16.57 -17.15
CA VAL A 477 -20.28 17.22 -16.78
C VAL A 477 -19.96 18.48 -15.98
N GLN A 478 -20.58 19.61 -16.35
CA GLN A 478 -20.34 20.87 -15.66
C GLN A 478 -21.07 20.89 -14.32
N GLY A 479 -20.37 21.28 -13.25
CA GLY A 479 -20.94 21.30 -11.90
C GLY A 479 -22.18 22.19 -11.76
N ASP A 480 -22.25 23.26 -12.55
CA ASP A 480 -23.36 24.21 -12.52
C ASP A 480 -24.67 23.63 -13.09
N GLU A 481 -24.63 22.48 -13.77
CA GLU A 481 -25.82 21.79 -14.28
C GLU A 481 -26.63 21.09 -13.18
N PHE A 482 -25.98 20.72 -12.06
CA PHE A 482 -26.61 19.90 -11.01
C PHE A 482 -26.43 20.44 -9.59
N LEU A 483 -25.49 21.37 -9.35
CA LEU A 483 -25.31 21.98 -8.04
C LEU A 483 -26.31 23.13 -7.80
N PRO A 484 -26.81 23.29 -6.57
CA PRO A 484 -27.63 24.44 -6.20
C PRO A 484 -26.80 25.72 -6.15
N THR A 485 -27.48 26.86 -6.27
CA THR A 485 -26.89 28.20 -6.10
C THR A 485 -27.48 28.85 -4.83
N PRO A 486 -26.66 29.27 -3.84
CA PRO A 486 -25.19 29.26 -3.82
C PRO A 486 -24.60 27.84 -3.69
N ARG A 487 -23.35 27.69 -4.14
CA ARG A 487 -22.64 26.40 -4.10
C ARG A 487 -22.53 25.90 -2.66
N PRO A 488 -22.86 24.63 -2.37
CA PRO A 488 -22.78 24.05 -1.03
C PRO A 488 -21.36 24.03 -0.45
N ALA A 489 -21.25 24.07 0.89
CA ALA A 489 -19.96 24.12 1.58
C ALA A 489 -19.17 22.80 1.51
N ASP A 490 -19.88 21.68 1.51
CA ASP A 490 -19.39 20.29 1.38
C ASP A 490 -18.70 20.00 0.04
N VAL A 491 -18.97 20.81 -1.00
CA VAL A 491 -18.29 20.73 -2.31
C VAL A 491 -17.24 21.83 -2.49
N THR A 492 -16.83 22.50 -1.41
CA THR A 492 -15.75 23.49 -1.43
C THR A 492 -14.40 22.77 -1.36
N SER A 493 -13.55 23.00 -2.35
CA SER A 493 -12.23 22.38 -2.46
C SER A 493 -11.22 23.38 -3.03
N HIS A 494 -9.96 23.24 -2.63
CA HIS A 494 -8.84 23.98 -3.23
C HIS A 494 -8.44 23.43 -4.61
N LEU A 495 -8.82 22.18 -4.89
CA LEU A 495 -8.64 21.53 -6.18
C LEU A 495 -9.97 21.51 -6.93
N GLU A 496 -9.90 21.58 -8.25
CA GLU A 496 -11.08 21.52 -9.12
C GLU A 496 -11.75 20.15 -8.99
N LEU A 497 -13.03 20.15 -8.60
CA LEU A 497 -13.88 18.96 -8.57
C LEU A 497 -14.49 18.76 -9.95
N GLN A 498 -14.28 17.59 -10.53
CA GLN A 498 -14.79 17.24 -11.86
C GLN A 498 -15.72 16.02 -11.74
N LEU A 499 -16.72 15.97 -12.62
CA LEU A 499 -17.52 14.78 -12.84
C LEU A 499 -17.29 14.30 -14.26
N ILE A 500 -16.88 13.04 -14.40
CA ILE A 500 -16.51 12.45 -15.67
C ILE A 500 -17.32 11.18 -15.89
N VAL A 501 -18.04 11.12 -17.00
CA VAL A 501 -18.90 9.99 -17.32
C VAL A 501 -18.24 9.16 -18.40
N PHE A 502 -17.89 7.93 -18.07
CA PHE A 502 -17.26 6.96 -18.98
C PHE A 502 -18.32 6.00 -19.56
N THR A 503 -18.19 5.71 -20.85
CA THR A 503 -18.97 4.68 -21.54
C THR A 503 -18.08 3.91 -22.51
N LEU A 504 -18.46 2.67 -22.86
CA LEU A 504 -17.78 1.94 -23.92
C LEU A 504 -18.01 2.63 -25.27
N ASP A 505 -16.93 2.83 -26.02
CA ASP A 505 -17.00 3.48 -27.33
C ASP A 505 -17.20 2.45 -28.44
N PRO A 506 -18.38 2.36 -29.08
CA PRO A 506 -18.61 1.40 -30.16
C PRO A 506 -17.71 1.64 -31.39
N GLN A 507 -17.08 2.81 -31.51
CA GLN A 507 -16.15 3.13 -32.59
C GLN A 507 -14.72 2.63 -32.29
N ALA A 508 -14.37 2.37 -31.03
CA ALA A 508 -13.04 1.91 -30.67
C ALA A 508 -12.89 0.42 -30.96
N PRO A 509 -11.91 -0.04 -31.76
CA PRO A 509 -11.86 -1.43 -32.25
C PRO A 509 -11.81 -2.49 -31.14
N ASN A 510 -11.35 -2.10 -29.96
CA ASN A 510 -11.15 -2.97 -28.81
C ASN A 510 -12.21 -2.82 -27.72
N TRP A 511 -13.30 -2.09 -27.93
CA TRP A 511 -14.31 -1.81 -26.89
C TRP A 511 -14.94 -3.10 -26.32
N ASN A 512 -15.12 -4.13 -27.15
CA ASN A 512 -15.72 -5.42 -26.79
C ASN A 512 -14.69 -6.52 -26.51
N GLU A 513 -13.40 -6.21 -26.51
CA GLU A 513 -12.37 -7.20 -26.22
C GLU A 513 -12.50 -7.71 -24.77
N PRO A 514 -12.40 -9.04 -24.55
CA PRO A 514 -12.42 -9.60 -23.21
C PRO A 514 -11.31 -9.01 -22.35
N VAL A 515 -11.66 -8.62 -21.13
CA VAL A 515 -10.69 -8.12 -20.16
C VAL A 515 -9.79 -9.27 -19.73
N ARG A 516 -8.47 -9.08 -19.86
CA ARG A 516 -7.47 -9.97 -19.30
C ARG A 516 -6.97 -9.37 -18.00
N PHE A 517 -7.32 -9.99 -16.88
CA PHE A 517 -6.78 -9.66 -15.57
C PHE A 517 -5.33 -10.14 -15.47
N ALA A 518 -4.47 -9.37 -14.78
CA ALA A 518 -3.08 -9.73 -14.61
C ALA A 518 -2.96 -10.63 -13.37
N ASP A 519 -3.15 -11.93 -13.53
CA ASP A 519 -3.14 -12.89 -12.41
C ASP A 519 -1.78 -12.97 -11.65
N ALA A 520 -0.72 -12.31 -12.14
CA ALA A 520 0.65 -12.49 -11.67
C ALA A 520 1.32 -11.25 -11.01
N GLU A 521 0.70 -10.07 -11.02
CA GLU A 521 1.35 -8.83 -10.53
C GLU A 521 0.65 -8.14 -9.35
N LEU A 522 -0.47 -8.68 -8.86
CA LEU A 522 -1.35 -8.00 -7.89
C LEU A 522 -1.25 -8.53 -6.44
N THR A 523 -0.39 -9.51 -6.15
CA THR A 523 -0.36 -10.19 -4.84
C THR A 523 -0.05 -9.28 -3.65
N ASN A 524 0.48 -8.08 -3.86
CA ASN A 524 0.81 -7.11 -2.79
C ASN A 524 0.16 -5.73 -2.97
N LEU A 525 -0.81 -5.59 -3.88
CA LEU A 525 -1.53 -4.33 -4.09
C LEU A 525 -2.84 -4.35 -3.31
N GLN A 526 -2.84 -3.80 -2.09
CA GLN A 526 -4.09 -3.33 -1.50
C GLN A 526 -4.64 -2.27 -2.46
N THR A 527 -5.77 -2.55 -3.11
CA THR A 527 -6.37 -1.65 -4.10
C THR A 527 -7.18 -0.52 -3.45
N ALA A 528 -6.80 -0.16 -2.22
CA ALA A 528 -7.42 0.89 -1.44
C ALA A 528 -6.95 2.26 -1.94
N CYS A 529 -7.88 3.20 -2.09
CA CYS A 529 -7.57 4.62 -2.33
C CYS A 529 -7.61 5.43 -1.04
#